data_AF-A0A966FKI5-F1
#
_entry.id   AF-A0A966FKI5-F1
#
_cell.length_a   1.000
_cell.length_b   1.000
_cell.length_c   1.000
_cell.angle_alpha   90.00
_cell.angle_beta   90.00
_cell.angle_gamma   90.00
#
_symmetry.space_group_name_H-M   'P 1'
#
loop_
_entity.id
_entity.type
_entity.pdbx_description
1 polymer ?
#
loop_
_entity_poly.entity_id
_entity_poly.type
_entity_poly.pdbx_seq_one_letter_code
_entity_poly.pdbx_strand_id
1 'polypeptide(L)'
;MGTKAKEHFITALEKLNEAKQELFRPEEDMVSFLVCKNSQHAIENYLKGYLLKNGVDVEDCLTIDSLYNQCLVINKNFEKVDLSDFQCKGHDINSRYCTEIPKVSNCFDAADNLDTFLRKEKIL
;
A
#
# COMPACT_ATOMS: atom_id res chain seq x y z
N MET A 1 11.76 17.31 -3.48
CA MET A 1 10.58 16.62 -2.92
C MET A 1 9.62 16.13 -4.01
N GLY A 2 9.24 16.94 -5.00
CA GLY A 2 8.30 16.50 -6.06
C GLY A 2 8.71 15.30 -6.91
N THR A 3 10.01 15.05 -7.12
CA THR A 3 10.50 13.88 -7.90
C THR A 3 10.36 12.58 -7.12
N LYS A 4 10.82 12.54 -5.86
CA LYS A 4 10.71 11.34 -4.99
C LYS A 4 9.27 10.91 -4.76
N ALA A 5 8.36 11.87 -4.54
CA ALA A 5 6.93 11.57 -4.39
C ALA A 5 6.35 10.88 -5.63
N LYS A 6 6.72 11.35 -6.83
CA LYS A 6 6.30 10.75 -8.11
C LYS A 6 6.88 9.35 -8.29
N GLU A 7 8.15 9.14 -7.97
CA GLU A 7 8.81 7.83 -8.03
C GLU A 7 8.05 6.81 -7.17
N HIS A 8 7.70 7.18 -5.93
CA HIS A 8 6.87 6.33 -5.08
C HIS A 8 5.50 6.02 -5.70
N PHE A 9 4.79 7.01 -6.26
CA PHE A 9 3.50 6.73 -6.91
C PHE A 9 3.63 5.80 -8.13
N ILE A 10 4.70 5.95 -8.92
CA ILE A 10 4.98 5.05 -10.06
C ILE A 10 5.22 3.62 -9.55
N THR A 11 6.11 3.46 -8.57
CA THR A 11 6.39 2.14 -7.96
C THR A 11 5.14 1.54 -7.34
N ALA A 12 4.27 2.34 -6.71
CA ALA A 12 3.02 1.86 -6.13
C ALA A 12 2.10 1.25 -7.21
N LEU A 13 1.96 1.93 -8.35
CA LEU A 13 1.16 1.46 -9.48
C LEU A 13 1.74 0.20 -10.11
N GLU A 14 3.05 0.13 -10.28
CA GLU A 14 3.74 -1.06 -10.78
C GLU A 14 3.47 -2.27 -9.88
N LYS A 15 3.63 -2.11 -8.57
CA LYS A 15 3.39 -3.19 -7.59
C LYS A 15 1.92 -3.58 -7.49
N LEU A 16 0.99 -2.64 -7.56
CA LEU A 16 -0.43 -2.96 -7.63
C LEU A 16 -0.75 -3.79 -8.89
N ASN A 17 -0.16 -3.43 -10.04
CA ASN A 17 -0.34 -4.19 -11.27
C ASN A 17 0.30 -5.59 -11.22
N GLU A 18 1.49 -5.74 -10.64
CA GLU A 18 2.10 -7.06 -10.41
C GLU A 18 1.23 -7.93 -9.49
N ALA A 19 0.69 -7.37 -8.40
CA ALA A 19 -0.23 -8.08 -7.52
C ALA A 19 -1.50 -8.53 -8.26
N LYS A 20 -2.05 -7.64 -9.10
CA LYS A 20 -3.22 -7.91 -9.93
C LYS A 20 -2.96 -9.07 -10.89
N GLN A 21 -1.83 -9.04 -11.61
CA GLN A 21 -1.46 -10.10 -12.55
C GLN A 21 -1.33 -11.46 -11.87
N GLU A 22 -0.73 -11.50 -10.67
CA GLU A 22 -0.60 -12.73 -9.90
C GLU A 22 -1.94 -13.26 -9.40
N LEU A 23 -2.83 -12.37 -8.94
CA LEU A 23 -4.17 -12.73 -8.49
C LEU A 23 -5.05 -13.34 -9.60
N PHE A 24 -4.82 -12.94 -10.86
CA PHE A 24 -5.54 -13.48 -12.02
C PHE A 24 -4.96 -14.77 -12.59
N ARG A 25 -3.92 -15.35 -11.97
CA ARG A 25 -3.47 -16.70 -12.31
C ARG A 25 -4.50 -17.75 -11.89
N PRO A 26 -4.52 -18.94 -12.53
CA PRO A 26 -5.26 -20.09 -12.02
C PRO A 26 -4.92 -20.37 -10.55
N GLU A 27 -5.87 -20.89 -9.78
CA GLU A 27 -5.71 -21.10 -8.33
C GLU A 27 -4.52 -22.03 -8.02
N GLU A 28 -4.31 -23.04 -8.85
CA GLU A 28 -3.18 -23.98 -8.75
C GLU A 28 -1.80 -23.34 -8.97
N ASP A 29 -1.76 -22.21 -9.70
CA ASP A 29 -0.54 -21.51 -10.11
C ASP A 29 -0.33 -20.17 -9.37
N MET A 30 -1.31 -19.75 -8.57
CA MET A 30 -1.30 -18.47 -7.86
C MET A 30 -0.38 -18.54 -6.64
N VAL A 31 0.63 -17.68 -6.61
CA VAL A 31 1.49 -17.49 -5.45
C VAL A 31 0.89 -16.40 -4.56
N SER A 32 0.02 -16.84 -3.66
CA SER A 32 -0.62 -16.06 -2.60
C SER A 32 0.30 -15.03 -1.91
N PHE A 33 1.52 -15.45 -1.60
CA PHE A 33 2.55 -14.61 -0.98
C PHE A 33 2.94 -13.41 -1.86
N LEU A 34 3.09 -13.60 -3.18
CA LEU A 34 3.48 -12.54 -4.10
C LEU A 34 2.39 -11.49 -4.23
N VAL A 35 1.11 -11.88 -4.26
CA VAL A 35 -0.01 -10.94 -4.26
C VAL A 35 0.08 -10.04 -3.01
N CYS A 36 0.13 -10.63 -1.81
CA CYS A 36 0.18 -9.85 -0.58
C CYS A 36 1.44 -9.00 -0.46
N LYS A 37 2.61 -9.50 -0.88
CA LYS A 37 3.85 -8.72 -0.81
C LYS A 37 3.85 -7.53 -1.77
N ASN A 38 3.34 -7.73 -2.99
CA ASN A 38 3.20 -6.64 -3.95
C ASN A 38 2.14 -5.62 -3.50
N SER A 39 1.02 -6.07 -2.93
CA SER A 39 0.03 -5.17 -2.30
C SER A 39 0.61 -4.38 -1.13
N GLN A 40 1.44 -5.01 -0.28
CA GLN A 40 2.17 -4.32 0.78
C GLN A 40 2.99 -3.15 0.23
N HIS A 41 3.81 -3.46 -0.79
CA HIS A 41 4.68 -2.47 -1.41
C HIS A 41 3.88 -1.36 -2.10
N ALA A 42 2.74 -1.69 -2.72
CA ALA A 42 1.85 -0.69 -3.30
C ALA A 42 1.34 0.28 -2.23
N ILE A 43 0.76 -0.24 -1.14
CA ILE A 43 0.24 0.57 -0.02
C ILE A 43 1.34 1.48 0.55
N GLU A 44 2.49 0.91 0.88
CA GLU A 44 3.61 1.65 1.44
C GLU A 44 4.05 2.81 0.53
N ASN A 45 4.20 2.55 -0.76
CA ASN A 45 4.63 3.55 -1.72
C ASN A 45 3.56 4.61 -1.97
N TYR A 46 2.27 4.26 -1.98
CA TYR A 46 1.18 5.25 -2.05
C TYR A 46 1.23 6.21 -0.86
N LEU A 47 1.38 5.70 0.36
CA LEU A 47 1.43 6.52 1.57
C LEU A 47 2.70 7.40 1.59
N LYS A 48 3.87 6.82 1.28
CA LYS A 48 5.13 7.58 1.17
C LYS A 48 5.04 8.68 0.11
N GLY A 49 4.51 8.36 -1.06
CA GLY A 49 4.30 9.33 -2.14
C GLY A 49 3.42 10.49 -1.70
N TYR A 50 2.33 10.21 -0.98
CA TYR A 50 1.44 11.23 -0.45
C TYR A 50 2.12 12.12 0.60
N LEU A 51 2.80 11.53 1.59
CA LEU A 51 3.49 12.28 2.64
C LEU A 51 4.58 13.18 2.05
N LEU A 52 5.40 12.65 1.15
CA LEU A 52 6.47 13.42 0.48
C LEU A 52 5.91 14.53 -0.41
N LYS A 53 4.76 14.31 -1.08
CA LYS A 53 4.07 15.34 -1.86
C LYS A 53 3.62 16.51 -0.96
N ASN A 54 3.32 16.24 0.30
CA ASN A 54 2.94 17.22 1.32
C ASN A 54 4.11 17.72 2.18
N GLY A 55 5.36 17.39 1.83
CA GLY A 55 6.56 17.86 2.52
C GLY A 55 6.85 17.18 3.85
N VAL A 56 6.22 16.03 4.13
CA VAL A 56 6.48 15.22 5.32
C VAL A 56 7.59 14.21 5.01
N ASP A 57 8.58 14.14 5.90
CA ASP A 57 9.63 13.13 5.84
C ASP A 57 9.12 11.78 6.32
N VAL A 58 9.61 10.71 5.69
CA VAL A 58 9.16 9.33 5.91
C VAL A 58 10.25 8.44 6.50
N GLU A 59 11.45 8.98 6.78
CA GLU A 59 12.60 8.24 7.33
C GLU A 59 12.27 7.55 8.66
N ASP A 60 11.48 8.18 9.53
CA ASP A 60 11.08 7.63 10.83
C ASP A 60 9.81 6.74 10.77
N CYS A 61 9.19 6.61 9.60
CA CYS A 61 7.96 5.83 9.42
C CYS A 61 8.29 4.38 9.06
N LEU A 62 8.56 3.56 10.07
CA LEU A 62 9.05 2.18 9.91
C LEU A 62 7.95 1.16 9.57
N THR A 63 6.68 1.53 9.69
CA THR A 63 5.52 0.63 9.49
C THR A 63 4.44 1.29 8.63
N ILE A 64 3.58 0.48 8.00
CA ILE A 64 2.42 1.00 7.25
C ILE A 64 1.49 1.80 8.16
N ASP A 65 1.29 1.35 9.41
CA ASP A 65 0.50 2.09 10.40
C ASP A 65 1.09 3.48 10.68
N SER A 66 2.41 3.59 10.84
CA SER A 66 3.05 4.89 11.06
C SER A 66 2.85 5.85 9.87
N LEU A 67 2.99 5.35 8.64
CA LEU A 67 2.74 6.11 7.42
C LEU A 67 1.27 6.54 7.32
N TYR A 68 0.34 5.61 7.53
CA TYR A 68 -1.09 5.84 7.41
C TYR A 68 -1.60 6.84 8.46
N ASN A 69 -1.12 6.75 9.70
CA ASN A 69 -1.44 7.71 10.75
C ASN A 69 -0.97 9.13 10.40
N GLN A 70 0.19 9.28 9.75
CA GLN A 70 0.63 10.58 9.27
C GLN A 70 -0.27 11.10 8.13
N CYS A 71 -0.73 10.23 7.22
CA CYS A 71 -1.69 10.60 6.18
C CYS A 71 -3.01 11.11 6.79
N LEU A 72 -3.50 10.46 7.87
CA LEU A 72 -4.69 10.87 8.61
C LEU A 72 -4.55 12.22 9.31
N VAL A 73 -3.34 12.64 9.69
CA VAL A 73 -3.09 13.97 10.25
C VAL A 73 -3.26 15.05 9.17
N ILE A 74 -2.83 14.76 7.94
CA ILE A 74 -2.87 15.72 6.81
C ILE A 74 -4.27 15.75 6.17
N ASN A 75 -4.88 14.59 5.94
CA ASN A 75 -6.18 14.46 5.30
C ASN A 75 -7.03 13.39 6.01
N LYS A 76 -8.04 13.86 6.75
CA LYS A 76 -8.99 13.00 7.46
C LYS A 76 -9.82 12.09 6.54
N ASN A 77 -9.91 12.37 5.25
CA ASN A 77 -10.58 11.48 4.32
C ASN A 77 -9.90 10.10 4.20
N PHE A 78 -8.63 9.97 4.62
CA PHE A 78 -7.97 8.66 4.69
C PHE A 78 -8.71 7.67 5.62
N GLU A 79 -9.51 8.14 6.59
CA GLU A 79 -10.38 7.29 7.43
C GLU A 79 -11.40 6.46 6.62
N LYS A 80 -11.65 6.85 5.35
CA LYS A 80 -12.51 6.09 4.42
C LYS A 80 -11.80 4.88 3.80
N VAL A 81 -10.48 4.78 3.94
CA VAL A 81 -9.69 3.64 3.47
C VAL A 81 -9.48 2.71 4.65
N ASP A 82 -10.09 1.53 4.60
CA ASP A 82 -9.90 0.52 5.62
C ASP A 82 -8.68 -0.35 5.33
N LEU A 83 -7.71 -0.33 6.24
CA LEU A 83 -6.52 -1.19 6.22
C LEU A 83 -6.56 -2.21 7.36
N SER A 84 -7.69 -2.44 8.05
CA SER A 84 -7.80 -3.39 9.16
C SER A 84 -7.45 -4.82 8.75
N ASP A 85 -7.83 -5.19 7.52
CA ASP A 85 -7.62 -6.54 7.00
C ASP A 85 -6.16 -6.82 6.64
N PHE A 86 -5.33 -5.77 6.61
CA PHE A 86 -3.91 -5.86 6.39
C PHE A 86 -3.17 -6.18 7.71
N GLN A 87 -3.29 -7.42 8.18
CA GLN A 87 -2.79 -7.84 9.50
C GLN A 87 -1.29 -7.59 9.72
N CYS A 88 -0.51 -7.43 8.66
CA CYS A 88 0.93 -7.18 8.75
C CYS A 88 1.32 -5.69 8.83
N LYS A 89 0.36 -4.76 8.85
CA LYS A 89 0.61 -3.30 8.82
C LYS A 89 1.43 -2.72 9.97
N GLY A 90 1.42 -3.41 11.13
CA GLY A 90 2.17 -3.02 12.33
C GLY A 90 3.61 -3.56 12.37
N HIS A 91 4.01 -4.40 11.40
CA HIS A 91 5.38 -4.89 11.33
C HIS A 91 6.27 -3.95 10.53
N ASP A 92 7.58 -4.05 10.79
CA ASP A 92 8.60 -3.36 10.01
C ASP A 92 8.44 -3.70 8.52
N ILE A 93 8.52 -2.68 7.68
CA ILE A 93 8.39 -2.78 6.22
C ILE A 93 9.36 -3.81 5.61
N ASN A 94 10.56 -3.95 6.18
CA ASN A 94 11.59 -4.89 5.71
C ASN A 94 11.43 -6.30 6.27
N SER A 95 10.44 -6.53 7.14
CA SER A 95 10.21 -7.84 7.71
C SER A 95 9.63 -8.83 6.69
N ARG A 96 9.91 -10.12 6.92
CA ARG A 96 9.35 -11.23 6.12
C ARG A 96 7.90 -11.58 6.50
N TYR A 97 7.29 -10.84 7.42
CA TYR A 97 5.90 -11.07 7.83
C TYR A 97 4.93 -10.68 6.68
N CYS A 98 3.68 -11.13 6.78
CA CYS A 98 2.63 -11.17 5.73
C CYS A 98 2.54 -12.45 4.87
N THR A 99 3.12 -13.57 5.33
CA THR A 99 3.07 -14.87 4.64
C THR A 99 1.84 -15.72 4.97
N GLU A 100 1.13 -15.41 6.06
CA GLU A 100 0.08 -16.27 6.62
C GLU A 100 -1.31 -15.62 6.55
N ILE A 101 -1.60 -14.86 5.49
CA ILE A 101 -2.93 -14.29 5.32
C ILE A 101 -3.87 -15.38 4.78
N PRO A 102 -4.93 -15.77 5.51
CA PRO A 102 -5.84 -16.85 5.09
C PRO A 102 -6.67 -16.49 3.85
N LYS A 103 -6.70 -15.21 3.46
CA LYS A 103 -7.47 -14.66 2.32
C LYS A 103 -6.66 -13.59 1.59
N VAL A 104 -5.86 -14.03 0.63
CA VAL A 104 -5.00 -13.21 -0.23
C VAL A 104 -5.74 -12.06 -0.91
N SER A 105 -7.03 -12.26 -1.22
CA SER A 105 -7.93 -11.24 -1.77
C SER A 105 -7.88 -9.95 -0.96
N ASN A 106 -7.84 -10.05 0.37
CA ASN A 106 -7.93 -8.90 1.25
C ASN A 106 -6.70 -7.98 1.17
N CYS A 107 -5.52 -8.54 0.84
CA CYS A 107 -4.31 -7.73 0.61
C CYS A 107 -4.47 -6.85 -0.63
N PHE A 108 -4.93 -7.47 -1.72
CA PHE A 108 -5.12 -6.77 -2.98
C PHE A 108 -6.23 -5.73 -2.86
N ASP A 109 -7.36 -6.09 -2.26
CA ASP A 109 -8.51 -5.20 -2.09
C ASP A 109 -8.13 -3.95 -1.27
N ALA A 110 -7.34 -4.09 -0.21
CA ALA A 110 -6.85 -2.94 0.56
C ALA A 110 -5.98 -1.99 -0.29
N ALA A 111 -5.08 -2.54 -1.12
CA ALA A 111 -4.23 -1.75 -2.00
C ALA A 111 -5.02 -1.07 -3.14
N ASP A 112 -5.97 -1.77 -3.75
CA ASP A 112 -6.83 -1.27 -4.82
C ASP A 112 -7.81 -0.20 -4.31
N ASN A 113 -8.35 -0.38 -3.10
CA ASN A 113 -9.18 0.61 -2.43
C ASN A 113 -8.40 1.90 -2.14
N LEU A 114 -7.14 1.80 -1.72
CA LEU A 114 -6.27 2.96 -1.52
C LEU A 114 -5.96 3.67 -2.84
N ASP A 115 -5.61 2.96 -3.92
CA ASP A 115 -5.42 3.57 -5.26
C ASP A 115 -6.69 4.31 -5.72
N THR A 116 -7.84 3.63 -5.62
CA THR A 116 -9.15 4.20 -5.96
C THR A 116 -9.45 5.47 -5.16
N PHE A 117 -9.17 5.45 -3.85
CA PHE A 117 -9.32 6.62 -3.00
C PHE A 117 -8.43 7.78 -3.45
N LEU A 118 -7.14 7.53 -3.69
CA LEU A 118 -6.19 8.56 -4.10
C LEU A 118 -6.56 9.19 -5.45
N ARG A 119 -7.10 8.40 -6.39
CA ARG A 119 -7.65 8.92 -7.66
C ARG A 119 -8.87 9.78 -7.45
N LYS A 120 -9.81 9.35 -6.58
CA LYS A 120 -11.03 10.12 -6.26
C LYS A 120 -10.69 11.48 -5.63
N GLU A 121 -9.68 11.52 -4.78
CA GLU A 121 -9.15 12.75 -4.15
C GLU A 121 -8.25 13.57 -5.10
N LYS A 122 -8.04 13.14 -6.36
CA LYS A 122 -7.18 13.78 -7.37
C LYS A 122 -5.72 13.96 -6.90
N ILE A 123 -5.24 13.01 -6.11
CA ILE A 123 -3.86 12.96 -5.64
C ILE A 123 -2.94 12.38 -6.72
N LEU A 124 -3.43 11.34 -7.41
CA LEU A 124 -2.83 10.66 -8.57
C LEU A 124 -3.34 11.25 -9.88
#